data_AF-A0A2T7C5C1-F1
#
_entry.id   AF-A0A2T7C5C1-F1
#
_cell.length_a   1.000
_cell.length_b   1.000
_cell.length_c   1.000
_cell.angle_alpha   90.00
_cell.angle_beta   90.00
_cell.angle_gamma   90.00
#
_symmetry.space_group_name_H-M   'P 1'
#
loop_
_entity.id
_entity.type
_entity.pdbx_description
1 polymer ?
#
loop_
_entity_poly.entity_id
_entity_poly.type
_entity_poly.pdbx_seq_one_letter_code
_entity_poly.pdbx_strand_id
1 'polypeptide(L)'
;MFTGGADGNGHLPRPRRPRRGGHGGGGIGSPPGQGPSTVQPYPAAPPCTDYDMAYFKAYSHIGVHEEMLKDHVRTSTYRNAIMHHQDLISGKVVLDVGCGTGVLSIFCAFAGATRVYAVDASDIAIQAMEIVRENELSDKVVVLHGRIEDVNIEEKVDVIVSEWMGYMLLYESMLGSVIFARDKWLKPGGLILPSHASLYMAPITNSQRYHDSVYFWRDVYGIKMSSMMPLAKQCAFMEPSVETISGENVLTWPTVVSQVDCYTIQAQELETITATFKFTSMLQVLVISGTSKNP
;
A
#
# COMPACT_ATOMS: atom_id res chain seq x y z
N MET A 1 -21.68 -16.38 32.43
CA MET A 1 -23.05 -16.94 32.59
C MET A 1 -23.72 -16.77 31.24
N PHE A 2 -24.06 -17.77 30.43
CA PHE A 2 -24.26 -19.23 30.52
C PHE A 2 -23.41 -19.88 29.39
N THR A 3 -22.61 -20.94 29.50
CA THR A 3 -22.74 -22.37 29.91
C THR A 3 -23.67 -23.25 29.07
N GLY A 4 -23.05 -24.28 28.46
CA GLY A 4 -23.63 -25.58 28.09
C GLY A 4 -23.80 -25.77 26.58
N GLY A 5 -23.31 -26.84 25.94
CA GLY A 5 -22.73 -28.09 26.41
C GLY A 5 -22.33 -28.95 25.21
N ALA A 6 -21.38 -29.85 25.45
CA ALA A 6 -20.81 -30.80 24.51
C ALA A 6 -21.72 -32.02 24.28
N ASP A 7 -21.49 -32.71 23.16
CA ASP A 7 -21.54 -34.16 22.91
C ASP A 7 -21.07 -34.33 21.45
N GLY A 8 -20.21 -35.25 21.00
CA GLY A 8 -19.76 -36.54 21.52
C GLY A 8 -19.74 -37.53 20.34
N ASN A 9 -18.65 -38.28 20.17
CA ASN A 9 -18.38 -39.35 19.17
C ASN A 9 -18.04 -38.89 17.74
N GLY A 10 -16.85 -39.13 17.15
CA GLY A 10 -15.85 -40.17 17.40
C GLY A 10 -15.98 -41.27 16.35
N HIS A 11 -15.15 -41.25 15.29
CA HIS A 11 -14.61 -42.43 14.58
C HIS A 11 -13.60 -42.00 13.50
N LEU A 12 -12.31 -42.29 13.73
CA LEU A 12 -11.23 -42.19 12.74
C LEU A 12 -11.09 -43.55 12.02
N PRO A 13 -10.99 -43.61 10.67
CA PRO A 13 -10.72 -44.87 9.98
C PRO A 13 -9.22 -45.22 10.00
N ARG A 14 -8.90 -46.46 10.36
CA ARG A 14 -7.56 -47.08 10.32
C ARG A 14 -7.17 -47.53 8.89
N PRO A 15 -5.86 -47.64 8.59
CA PRO A 15 -5.34 -47.83 7.23
C PRO A 15 -5.41 -49.29 6.76
N ARG A 16 -5.77 -49.50 5.47
CA ARG A 16 -5.77 -50.82 4.81
C ARG A 16 -4.37 -51.20 4.32
N ARG A 17 -3.91 -52.41 4.67
CA ARG A 17 -2.72 -53.08 4.12
C ARG A 17 -2.95 -53.60 2.69
N PRO A 18 -1.90 -53.75 1.86
CA PRO A 18 -2.03 -54.03 0.44
C PRO A 18 -2.21 -55.52 0.13
N ARG A 19 -3.00 -55.83 -0.90
CA ARG A 19 -3.10 -57.16 -1.51
C ARG A 19 -2.11 -57.27 -2.67
N ARG A 20 -1.29 -58.33 -2.64
CA ARG A 20 -0.51 -58.82 -3.79
C ARG A 20 -1.45 -59.48 -4.81
N GLY A 21 -1.22 -59.20 -6.09
CA GLY A 21 -1.76 -59.93 -7.24
C GLY A 21 -0.90 -59.59 -8.46
N GLY A 22 -0.37 -60.60 -9.14
CA GLY A 22 0.60 -60.47 -10.22
C GLY A 22 0.03 -60.56 -11.63
N HIS A 23 0.94 -60.30 -12.58
CA HIS A 23 0.99 -60.61 -14.01
C HIS A 23 0.07 -59.89 -15.01
N GLY A 24 0.69 -59.48 -16.12
CA GLY A 24 0.04 -59.25 -17.42
C GLY A 24 0.56 -58.01 -18.13
N GLY A 25 1.44 -58.19 -19.13
CA GLY A 25 2.02 -57.11 -19.92
C GLY A 25 1.03 -56.40 -20.85
N GLY A 26 1.32 -55.13 -21.12
CA GLY A 26 0.67 -54.30 -22.13
C GLY A 26 1.43 -52.99 -22.26
N GLY A 27 2.12 -52.80 -23.38
CA GLY A 27 2.84 -51.57 -23.67
C GLY A 27 1.88 -50.40 -23.86
N ILE A 28 2.15 -49.27 -23.20
CA ILE A 28 1.51 -47.99 -23.43
C ILE A 28 2.61 -46.92 -23.35
N GLY A 29 2.66 -46.06 -24.37
CA GLY A 29 3.75 -45.16 -24.68
C GLY A 29 4.05 -44.10 -23.60
N SER A 30 5.29 -43.66 -23.62
CA SER A 30 5.80 -42.53 -22.85
C SER A 30 4.99 -41.26 -23.13
N PRO A 31 4.59 -40.48 -22.12
CA PRO A 31 4.06 -39.14 -22.35
C PRO A 31 5.20 -38.23 -22.85
N PRO A 32 4.90 -37.24 -23.71
CA PRO A 32 5.93 -36.35 -24.23
C PRO A 32 6.54 -35.53 -23.09
N GLY A 33 7.87 -35.51 -23.05
CA GLY A 33 8.65 -34.72 -22.10
C GLY A 33 8.27 -33.25 -22.20
N GLN A 34 7.86 -32.67 -21.08
CA GLN A 34 7.86 -31.23 -20.93
C GLN A 34 9.31 -30.77 -20.99
N GLY A 35 9.66 -30.07 -22.06
CA GLY A 35 10.92 -29.34 -22.16
C GLY A 35 11.05 -28.35 -21.00
N PRO A 36 12.27 -27.88 -20.68
CA PRO A 36 12.47 -26.93 -19.61
C PRO A 36 11.60 -25.70 -19.85
N SER A 37 10.71 -25.41 -18.90
CA SER A 37 9.96 -24.16 -18.89
C SER A 37 10.97 -23.02 -18.88
N THR A 38 11.12 -22.36 -20.01
CA THR A 38 11.88 -21.13 -20.13
C THR A 38 11.15 -20.10 -19.29
N VAL A 39 11.61 -19.91 -18.04
CA VAL A 39 11.25 -18.75 -17.23
C VAL A 39 11.61 -17.55 -18.07
N GLN A 40 10.60 -16.81 -18.54
CA GLN A 40 10.87 -15.57 -19.27
C GLN A 40 11.66 -14.66 -18.31
N PRO A 41 12.77 -14.06 -18.76
CA PRO A 41 13.48 -13.11 -17.94
C PRO A 41 12.52 -11.99 -17.57
N TYR A 42 12.49 -11.66 -16.27
CA TYR A 42 11.76 -10.49 -15.78
C TYR A 42 12.10 -9.28 -16.66
N PRO A 43 11.11 -8.41 -16.97
CA PRO A 43 11.38 -7.21 -17.74
C PRO A 43 12.56 -6.45 -17.13
N ALA A 44 13.46 -5.98 -18.00
CA ALA A 44 14.62 -5.23 -17.55
C ALA A 44 14.17 -4.04 -16.70
N ALA A 45 14.88 -3.81 -15.59
CA ALA A 45 14.65 -2.67 -14.72
C ALA A 45 14.62 -1.36 -15.54
N PRO A 46 13.62 -0.48 -15.34
CA PRO A 46 13.64 0.82 -15.99
C PRO A 46 14.88 1.62 -15.53
N PRO A 47 15.52 2.37 -16.45
CA PRO A 47 16.68 3.18 -16.11
C PRO A 47 16.31 4.24 -15.08
N CYS A 48 17.26 4.59 -14.20
CA CYS A 48 17.09 5.69 -13.25
C CYS A 48 16.95 7.01 -14.01
N THR A 49 15.94 7.79 -13.67
CA THR A 49 15.63 9.08 -14.29
C THR A 49 16.08 10.26 -13.42
N ASP A 50 16.14 11.46 -13.99
CA ASP A 50 16.40 12.68 -13.22
C ASP A 50 15.30 12.93 -12.17
N TYR A 51 14.07 12.51 -12.45
CA TYR A 51 12.96 12.55 -11.49
C TYR A 51 13.24 11.62 -10.30
N ASP A 52 13.68 10.39 -10.55
CA ASP A 52 14.02 9.44 -9.48
C ASP A 52 15.13 9.99 -8.59
N MET A 53 16.17 10.58 -9.20
CA MET A 53 17.27 11.19 -8.46
C MET A 53 16.79 12.36 -7.57
N ALA A 54 15.88 13.20 -8.07
CA ALA A 54 15.29 14.27 -7.29
C ALA A 54 14.42 13.74 -6.15
N TYR A 55 13.63 12.70 -6.42
CA TYR A 55 12.81 12.00 -5.44
C TYR A 55 13.68 11.41 -4.32
N PHE A 56 14.69 10.59 -4.63
CA PHE A 56 15.56 10.00 -3.61
C PHE A 56 16.30 11.06 -2.79
N LYS A 57 16.76 12.14 -3.44
CA LYS A 57 17.40 13.25 -2.72
C LYS A 57 16.46 13.94 -1.74
N ALA A 58 15.16 14.07 -2.06
CA ALA A 58 14.18 14.60 -1.12
C ALA A 58 14.02 13.68 0.10
N TYR A 59 14.01 12.35 -0.12
CA TYR A 59 13.92 11.36 0.94
C TYR A 59 15.21 11.18 1.74
N SER A 60 16.37 11.67 1.29
CA SER A 60 17.57 11.76 2.14
C SER A 60 17.39 12.77 3.30
N HIS A 61 16.39 13.67 3.25
CA HIS A 61 16.17 14.67 4.28
C HIS A 61 15.39 14.12 5.47
N ILE A 62 15.93 14.28 6.69
CA ILE A 62 15.35 13.74 7.94
C ILE A 62 13.90 14.19 8.19
N GLY A 63 13.53 15.40 7.76
CA GLY A 63 12.19 15.95 7.99
C GLY A 63 11.06 15.08 7.44
N VAL A 64 11.26 14.44 6.28
CA VAL A 64 10.24 13.54 5.68
C VAL A 64 10.04 12.30 6.55
N HIS A 65 11.14 11.69 7.00
CA HIS A 65 11.11 10.53 7.89
C HIS A 65 10.55 10.87 9.27
N GLU A 66 10.86 12.05 9.79
CA GLU A 66 10.33 12.54 11.05
C GLU A 66 8.81 12.71 11.01
N GLU A 67 8.28 13.31 9.95
CA GLU A 67 6.83 13.45 9.72
C GLU A 67 6.15 12.07 9.67
N MET A 68 6.72 11.16 8.86
CA MET A 68 6.27 9.78 8.73
C MET A 68 6.29 9.00 10.06
N LEU A 69 7.30 9.18 10.90
CA LEU A 69 7.43 8.47 12.18
C LEU A 69 6.58 9.09 13.30
N LYS A 70 6.35 10.41 13.26
CA LYS A 70 5.42 11.10 14.18
C LYS A 70 3.96 10.77 13.90
N ASP A 71 3.62 10.30 12.70
CA ASP A 71 2.32 9.70 12.44
C ASP A 71 2.20 8.37 13.21
N HIS A 72 1.64 8.47 14.41
CA HIS A 72 1.38 7.33 15.28
C HIS A 72 0.38 6.35 14.67
N VAL A 73 -0.61 6.82 13.92
CA VAL A 73 -1.63 5.94 13.32
C VAL A 73 -0.97 5.09 12.25
N ARG A 74 -0.21 5.69 11.33
CA ARG A 74 0.61 5.00 10.32
C ARG A 74 1.53 3.97 10.98
N THR A 75 2.46 4.43 11.83
CA THR A 75 3.53 3.58 12.36
C THR A 75 2.99 2.45 13.24
N SER A 76 2.00 2.73 14.09
CA SER A 76 1.39 1.70 14.95
C SER A 76 0.57 0.68 14.16
N THR A 77 -0.09 1.09 13.07
CA THR A 77 -0.83 0.17 12.20
C THR A 77 0.10 -0.86 11.56
N TYR A 78 1.25 -0.42 11.03
CA TYR A 78 2.26 -1.34 10.50
C TYR A 78 2.80 -2.28 11.57
N ARG A 79 3.18 -1.73 12.75
CA ARG A 79 3.64 -2.55 13.88
C ARG A 79 2.60 -3.62 14.26
N ASN A 80 1.34 -3.22 14.37
CA ASN A 80 0.26 -4.11 14.76
C ASN A 80 0.00 -5.18 13.68
N ALA A 81 0.03 -4.83 12.39
CA ALA A 81 -0.12 -5.78 11.30
C ALA A 81 1.01 -6.82 11.28
N ILE A 82 2.27 -6.38 11.45
CA ILE A 82 3.43 -7.26 11.55
C ILE A 82 3.28 -8.22 12.74
N MET A 83 2.95 -7.69 13.93
CA MET A 83 2.78 -8.52 15.12
C MET A 83 1.55 -9.44 15.05
N HIS A 84 0.49 -9.03 14.36
CA HIS A 84 -0.68 -9.86 14.13
C HIS A 84 -0.36 -11.09 13.27
N HIS A 85 0.53 -10.92 12.28
CA HIS A 85 1.00 -12.00 11.40
C HIS A 85 2.34 -12.61 11.86
N GLN A 86 2.65 -12.54 13.16
CA GLN A 86 3.90 -13.04 13.70
C GLN A 86 4.13 -14.53 13.39
N ASP A 87 3.08 -15.34 13.37
CA ASP A 87 3.12 -16.77 13.00
C ASP A 87 3.56 -17.00 11.54
N LEU A 88 3.28 -16.03 10.66
CA LEU A 88 3.69 -16.04 9.26
C LEU A 88 5.05 -15.37 9.02
N ILE A 89 5.60 -14.65 10.00
CA ILE A 89 6.87 -13.91 9.89
C ILE A 89 8.00 -14.61 10.67
N SER A 90 7.69 -15.24 11.80
CA SER A 90 8.67 -15.90 12.65
C SER A 90 9.39 -17.02 11.88
N GLY A 91 10.71 -16.99 11.88
CA GLY A 91 11.54 -17.94 11.16
C GLY A 91 11.63 -17.69 9.64
N LYS A 92 11.08 -16.60 9.12
CA LYS A 92 11.02 -16.30 7.68
C LYS A 92 12.02 -15.26 7.20
N VAL A 93 12.15 -15.16 5.88
CA VAL A 93 12.92 -14.11 5.20
C VAL A 93 11.97 -13.01 4.73
N VAL A 94 12.24 -11.77 5.13
CA VAL A 94 11.43 -10.59 4.85
C VAL A 94 12.18 -9.64 3.93
N LEU A 95 11.47 -8.97 3.02
CA LEU A 95 11.94 -7.85 2.23
C LEU A 95 11.14 -6.60 2.59
N ASP A 96 11.82 -5.56 3.05
CA ASP A 96 11.28 -4.23 3.33
C ASP A 96 11.68 -3.28 2.19
N VAL A 97 10.70 -2.90 1.36
CA VAL A 97 10.92 -2.11 0.13
C VAL A 97 10.67 -0.63 0.43
N GLY A 98 11.71 0.20 0.30
CA GLY A 98 11.68 1.60 0.72
C GLY A 98 11.75 1.71 2.24
N CYS A 99 12.75 1.07 2.85
CA CYS A 99 12.79 0.87 4.30
C CYS A 99 12.95 2.18 5.11
N GLY A 100 13.39 3.27 4.47
CA GLY A 100 13.66 4.55 5.10
C GLY A 100 14.63 4.39 6.27
N THR A 101 14.16 4.72 7.47
CA THR A 101 14.93 4.55 8.72
C THR A 101 15.06 3.10 9.20
N GLY A 102 14.42 2.14 8.53
CA GLY A 102 14.44 0.72 8.89
C GLY A 102 13.46 0.32 10.00
N VAL A 103 12.52 1.20 10.38
CA VAL A 103 11.59 0.93 11.49
C VAL A 103 10.73 -0.32 11.26
N LEU A 104 10.26 -0.54 10.03
CA LEU A 104 9.44 -1.70 9.68
C LEU A 104 10.29 -2.98 9.68
N SER A 105 11.51 -2.90 9.15
CA SER A 105 12.50 -3.97 9.22
C SER A 105 12.78 -4.43 10.66
N ILE A 106 12.91 -3.48 11.59
CA ILE A 106 13.12 -3.79 13.01
C ILE A 106 11.87 -4.44 13.63
N PHE A 107 10.66 -3.99 13.29
CA PHE A 107 9.44 -4.67 13.73
C PHE A 107 9.36 -6.12 13.22
N CYS A 108 9.75 -6.38 11.97
CA CYS A 108 9.83 -7.74 11.44
C CYS A 108 10.88 -8.60 12.16
N ALA A 109 12.04 -8.03 12.50
CA ALA A 109 13.05 -8.72 13.30
C ALA A 109 12.54 -9.06 14.72
N PHE A 110 11.81 -8.14 15.36
CA PHE A 110 11.15 -8.39 16.65
C PHE A 110 10.01 -9.40 16.57
N ALA A 111 9.33 -9.49 15.43
CA ALA A 111 8.36 -10.55 15.15
C ALA A 111 9.03 -11.93 14.92
N GLY A 112 10.36 -12.00 14.93
CA GLY A 112 11.12 -13.25 14.85
C GLY A 112 11.55 -13.64 13.44
N ALA A 113 11.55 -12.70 12.48
CA ALA A 113 12.15 -12.95 11.17
C ALA A 113 13.59 -13.46 11.30
N THR A 114 13.94 -14.49 10.53
CA THR A 114 15.32 -15.02 10.47
C THR A 114 16.25 -14.04 9.78
N ARG A 115 15.74 -13.34 8.76
CA ARG A 115 16.47 -12.34 7.99
C ARG A 115 15.53 -11.29 7.44
N VAL A 116 15.97 -10.04 7.42
CA VAL A 116 15.27 -8.94 6.78
C VAL A 116 16.23 -8.24 5.81
N TYR A 117 15.85 -8.16 4.54
CA TYR A 117 16.51 -7.30 3.56
C TYR A 117 15.79 -5.96 3.55
N ALA A 118 16.46 -4.92 4.04
CA ALA A 118 15.93 -3.57 4.12
C ALA A 118 16.51 -2.73 2.98
N VAL A 119 15.70 -2.40 1.98
CA VAL A 119 16.19 -1.74 0.75
C VAL A 119 15.69 -0.31 0.70
N ASP A 120 16.61 0.63 0.54
CA ASP A 120 16.26 2.04 0.31
C ASP A 120 17.26 2.67 -0.66
N ALA A 121 16.77 3.49 -1.59
CA ALA A 121 17.57 4.12 -2.63
C ALA A 121 18.15 5.48 -2.22
N SER A 122 17.66 6.06 -1.11
CA SER A 122 18.14 7.34 -0.60
C SER A 122 19.24 7.16 0.45
N ASP A 123 19.99 8.23 0.71
CA ASP A 123 21.13 8.20 1.64
C ASP A 123 20.70 7.90 3.09
N ILE A 124 19.40 7.99 3.42
CA ILE A 124 18.88 7.62 4.73
C ILE A 124 19.18 6.15 5.10
N ALA A 125 19.42 5.30 4.10
CA ALA A 125 19.86 3.92 4.29
C ALA A 125 21.13 3.83 5.15
N ILE A 126 22.00 4.86 5.10
CA ILE A 126 23.20 4.94 5.92
C ILE A 126 22.84 5.04 7.42
N GLN A 127 21.82 5.82 7.75
CA GLN A 127 21.32 5.96 9.10
C GLN A 127 20.54 4.72 9.53
N ALA A 128 19.80 4.08 8.62
CA ALA A 128 19.15 2.81 8.90
C ALA A 128 20.16 1.73 9.33
N MET A 129 21.34 1.67 8.71
CA MET A 129 22.43 0.78 9.13
C MET A 129 22.85 1.04 10.58
N GLU A 130 23.02 2.31 10.96
CA GLU A 130 23.38 2.68 12.33
C GLU A 130 22.27 2.34 13.34
N ILE A 131 21.00 2.58 12.99
CA ILE A 131 19.86 2.25 13.85
C ILE A 131 19.78 0.73 14.06
N VAL A 132 19.94 -0.07 13.01
CA VAL A 132 19.98 -1.54 13.10
C VAL A 132 21.11 -2.00 14.03
N ARG A 133 22.30 -1.39 13.91
CA ARG A 133 23.46 -1.69 14.76
C ARG A 133 23.22 -1.31 16.22
N GLU A 134 22.63 -0.14 16.47
CA GLU A 134 22.28 0.34 17.81
C GLU A 134 21.26 -0.56 18.52
N ASN A 135 20.38 -1.21 17.75
CA ASN A 135 19.40 -2.16 18.28
C ASN A 135 19.91 -3.61 18.33
N GLU A 136 21.20 -3.85 18.09
CA GLU A 136 21.83 -5.18 18.14
C GLU A 136 21.19 -6.19 17.15
N LEU A 137 20.76 -5.72 15.97
CA LEU A 137 20.07 -6.54 14.97
C LEU A 137 20.88 -6.78 13.68
N SER A 138 22.17 -6.43 13.67
CA SER A 138 23.03 -6.55 12.48
C SER A 138 23.23 -7.98 11.98
N ASP A 139 22.93 -8.99 12.79
CA ASP A 139 22.94 -10.42 12.40
C ASP A 139 21.69 -10.82 11.59
N LYS A 140 20.61 -10.04 11.70
CA LYS A 140 19.30 -10.33 11.09
C LYS A 140 18.90 -9.36 9.99
N VAL A 141 19.15 -8.06 10.18
CA VAL A 141 18.72 -7.02 9.24
C VAL A 141 19.90 -6.59 8.38
N VAL A 142 19.79 -6.83 7.07
CA VAL A 142 20.77 -6.44 6.06
C VAL A 142 20.20 -5.24 5.30
N VAL A 143 20.81 -4.07 5.49
CA VAL A 143 20.42 -2.86 4.76
C VAL A 143 21.16 -2.82 3.42
N LEU A 144 20.41 -2.63 2.33
CA LEU A 144 20.94 -2.49 0.97
C LEU A 144 20.63 -1.09 0.47
N HIS A 145 21.67 -0.27 0.31
CA HIS A 145 21.54 1.07 -0.27
C HIS A 145 21.51 0.97 -1.79
N GLY A 146 20.34 1.21 -2.39
CA GLY A 146 20.11 1.16 -3.82
C GLY A 146 18.63 1.00 -4.18
N ARG A 147 18.31 1.17 -5.45
CA ARG A 147 16.94 0.91 -5.96
C ARG A 147 16.62 -0.57 -5.85
N ILE A 148 15.37 -0.90 -5.51
CA ILE A 148 14.95 -2.30 -5.42
C ILE A 148 15.13 -3.04 -6.76
N GLU A 149 15.09 -2.31 -7.87
CA GLU A 149 15.30 -2.81 -9.20
C GLU A 149 16.76 -3.22 -9.47
N ASP A 150 17.72 -2.57 -8.80
CA ASP A 150 19.16 -2.71 -9.05
C ASP A 150 19.87 -3.59 -8.02
N VAL A 151 19.31 -3.75 -6.81
CA VAL A 151 19.92 -4.60 -5.78
C VAL A 151 19.83 -6.08 -6.14
N ASN A 152 20.79 -6.85 -5.62
CA ASN A 152 20.81 -8.30 -5.74
C ASN A 152 20.51 -8.94 -4.39
N ILE A 153 19.40 -9.67 -4.30
CA ILE A 153 19.04 -10.52 -3.17
C ILE A 153 19.13 -11.96 -3.67
N GLU A 154 19.97 -12.76 -3.01
CA GLU A 154 20.37 -14.11 -3.47
C GLU A 154 19.28 -15.18 -3.24
N GLU A 155 18.26 -14.87 -2.46
CA GLU A 155 17.18 -15.81 -2.12
C GLU A 155 15.79 -15.22 -2.35
N LYS A 156 14.79 -16.11 -2.51
CA LYS A 156 13.37 -15.71 -2.52
C LYS A 156 12.92 -15.39 -1.09
N VAL A 157 12.01 -14.45 -0.94
CA VAL A 157 11.49 -14.00 0.36
C VAL A 157 10.08 -14.54 0.61
N ASP A 158 9.76 -14.76 1.88
CA ASP A 158 8.43 -15.24 2.31
C ASP A 158 7.46 -14.08 2.53
N VAL A 159 7.98 -12.88 2.84
CA VAL A 159 7.19 -11.70 3.18
C VAL A 159 7.76 -10.46 2.48
N ILE A 160 6.89 -9.64 1.91
CA ILE A 160 7.21 -8.27 1.50
C ILE A 160 6.42 -7.32 2.39
N VAL A 161 7.10 -6.35 2.96
CA VAL A 161 6.50 -5.20 3.67
C VAL A 161 6.96 -3.92 2.98
N SER A 162 6.05 -2.95 2.84
CA SER A 162 6.38 -1.64 2.31
C SER A 162 5.33 -0.62 2.71
N GLU A 163 5.78 0.61 2.94
CA GLU A 163 4.92 1.78 2.99
C GLU A 163 5.12 2.56 1.70
N TRP A 164 4.34 2.18 0.70
CA TRP A 164 4.48 2.68 -0.68
C TRP A 164 3.44 3.74 -1.03
N MET A 165 2.43 3.94 -0.18
CA MET A 165 1.28 4.77 -0.49
C MET A 165 1.67 6.24 -0.47
N GLY A 166 1.34 6.96 -1.53
CA GLY A 166 1.49 8.42 -1.56
C GLY A 166 0.15 9.14 -1.57
N TYR A 167 0.13 10.40 -1.99
CA TYR A 167 -1.10 11.18 -2.05
C TYR A 167 -2.09 10.54 -3.03
N MET A 168 -3.38 10.56 -2.66
CA MET A 168 -4.43 9.89 -3.45
C MET A 168 -4.08 8.40 -3.71
N LEU A 169 -3.39 7.75 -2.76
CA LEU A 169 -2.85 6.39 -2.83
C LEU A 169 -1.68 6.20 -3.82
N LEU A 170 -1.74 6.81 -5.00
CA LEU A 170 -0.88 6.46 -6.14
C LEU A 170 0.07 7.56 -6.62
N TYR A 171 -0.17 8.83 -6.27
CA TYR A 171 0.77 9.91 -6.58
C TYR A 171 2.00 9.83 -5.68
N GLU A 172 3.21 9.93 -6.24
CA GLU A 172 4.48 9.67 -5.53
C GLU A 172 4.53 8.27 -4.88
N SER A 173 3.78 7.31 -5.42
CA SER A 173 3.76 5.96 -4.86
C SER A 173 4.93 5.10 -5.33
N MET A 174 5.34 4.18 -4.45
CA MET A 174 6.36 3.15 -4.74
C MET A 174 5.73 1.83 -5.24
N LEU A 175 4.44 1.82 -5.60
CA LEU A 175 3.72 0.58 -5.93
C LEU A 175 4.35 -0.19 -7.11
N GLY A 176 4.88 0.51 -8.12
CA GLY A 176 5.60 -0.11 -9.24
C GLY A 176 6.82 -0.92 -8.79
N SER A 177 7.60 -0.38 -7.85
CA SER A 177 8.76 -1.04 -7.25
C SER A 177 8.36 -2.21 -6.34
N VAL A 178 7.22 -2.11 -5.64
CA VAL A 178 6.65 -3.23 -4.87
C VAL A 178 6.19 -4.36 -5.79
N ILE A 179 5.56 -4.04 -6.93
CA ILE A 179 5.20 -5.03 -7.97
C ILE A 179 6.45 -5.73 -8.50
N PHE A 180 7.50 -4.97 -8.82
CA PHE A 180 8.78 -5.54 -9.25
C PHE A 180 9.36 -6.50 -8.19
N ALA A 181 9.36 -6.07 -6.93
CA ALA A 181 9.86 -6.89 -5.83
C ALA A 181 9.04 -8.18 -5.64
N ARG A 182 7.72 -8.08 -5.73
CA ARG A 182 6.79 -9.23 -5.67
C ARG A 182 7.12 -10.24 -6.74
N ASP A 183 7.17 -9.81 -8.00
CA ASP A 183 7.34 -10.71 -9.13
C ASP A 183 8.73 -11.37 -9.09
N LYS A 184 9.75 -10.60 -8.72
CA LYS A 184 11.15 -11.04 -8.71
C LYS A 184 11.52 -11.88 -7.49
N TRP A 185 11.04 -11.58 -6.29
CA TRP A 185 11.53 -12.23 -5.06
C TRP A 185 10.49 -12.94 -4.20
N LEU A 186 9.20 -12.64 -4.29
CA LEU A 186 8.21 -13.28 -3.42
C LEU A 186 8.02 -14.76 -3.80
N LYS A 187 7.99 -15.63 -2.78
CA LYS A 187 7.61 -17.05 -2.96
C LYS A 187 6.11 -17.16 -3.26
N PRO A 188 5.66 -18.20 -4.01
CA PRO A 188 4.24 -18.49 -4.13
C PRO A 188 3.57 -18.65 -2.76
N GLY A 189 2.49 -17.90 -2.52
CA GLY A 189 1.79 -17.88 -1.23
C GLY A 189 2.48 -17.07 -0.13
N GLY A 190 3.53 -16.30 -0.46
CA GLY A 190 4.15 -15.36 0.47
C GLY A 190 3.20 -14.23 0.88
N LEU A 191 3.51 -13.56 1.98
CA LEU A 191 2.70 -12.49 2.56
C LEU A 191 3.13 -11.12 2.00
N ILE A 192 2.18 -10.28 1.61
CA ILE A 192 2.43 -8.86 1.29
C ILE A 192 1.69 -7.98 2.30
N LEU A 193 2.41 -7.02 2.89
CA LEU A 193 1.87 -6.02 3.81
C LEU A 193 2.15 -4.60 3.30
N PRO A 194 1.10 -3.82 2.94
CA PRO A 194 -0.32 -4.19 2.88
C PRO A 194 -0.62 -5.11 1.68
N SER A 195 -1.62 -5.99 1.81
CA SER A 195 -2.05 -6.88 0.72
C SER A 195 -3.04 -6.22 -0.23
N HIS A 196 -3.85 -5.30 0.27
CA HIS A 196 -4.88 -4.61 -0.48
C HIS A 196 -4.90 -3.14 -0.09
N ALA A 197 -5.23 -2.28 -1.05
CA ALA A 197 -5.54 -0.89 -0.81
C ALA A 197 -6.83 -0.49 -1.54
N SER A 198 -7.60 0.42 -0.95
CA SER A 198 -8.82 0.94 -1.56
C SER A 198 -8.77 2.47 -1.54
N LEU A 199 -9.02 3.08 -2.68
CA LEU A 199 -9.16 4.51 -2.82
C LEU A 199 -10.65 4.85 -2.72
N TYR A 200 -10.97 5.75 -1.80
CA TYR A 200 -12.33 6.23 -1.57
C TYR A 200 -12.50 7.66 -2.07
N MET A 201 -13.72 7.98 -2.50
CA MET A 201 -14.12 9.32 -2.92
C MET A 201 -15.45 9.69 -2.28
N ALA A 202 -15.56 10.93 -1.80
CA ALA A 202 -16.81 11.51 -1.31
C ALA A 202 -16.88 13.00 -1.69
N PRO A 203 -18.04 13.50 -2.11
CA PRO A 203 -18.33 14.92 -2.18
C PRO A 203 -18.21 15.57 -0.80
N ILE A 204 -17.55 16.73 -0.76
CA ILE A 204 -17.39 17.53 0.45
C ILE A 204 -17.96 18.93 0.25
N THR A 205 -18.25 19.61 1.35
CA THR A 205 -18.41 21.06 1.41
C THR A 205 -17.27 21.65 2.22
N ASN A 206 -16.77 22.82 1.84
CA ASN A 206 -15.79 23.55 2.65
C ASN A 206 -16.01 25.05 2.47
N SER A 207 -17.08 25.54 3.09
CA SER A 207 -17.51 26.94 2.97
C SER A 207 -16.46 27.92 3.52
N GLN A 208 -15.76 27.55 4.59
CA GLN A 208 -14.70 28.37 5.19
C GLN A 208 -13.52 28.52 4.23
N ARG A 209 -13.01 27.42 3.66
CA ARG A 209 -11.95 27.46 2.63
C ARG A 209 -12.35 28.31 1.43
N TYR A 210 -13.59 28.17 0.94
CA TYR A 210 -14.09 28.98 -0.15
C TYR A 210 -14.19 30.46 0.25
N HIS A 211 -14.59 30.75 1.48
CA HIS A 211 -14.64 32.11 2.00
C HIS A 211 -13.26 32.75 2.00
N ASP A 212 -12.28 32.08 2.61
CA ASP A 212 -10.93 32.60 2.79
C ASP A 212 -10.17 32.74 1.47
N SER A 213 -10.40 31.83 0.52
CA SER A 213 -9.67 31.83 -0.75
C SER A 213 -10.34 32.64 -1.85
N VAL A 214 -11.68 32.73 -1.84
CA VAL A 214 -12.45 33.37 -2.92
C VAL A 214 -13.24 34.58 -2.43
N TYR A 215 -14.04 34.45 -1.36
CA TYR A 215 -14.85 35.58 -0.89
C TYR A 215 -14.06 36.68 -0.19
N PHE A 216 -12.86 36.40 0.31
CA PHE A 216 -11.91 37.40 0.79
C PHE A 216 -11.75 38.56 -0.21
N TRP A 217 -11.64 38.25 -1.50
CA TRP A 217 -11.44 39.24 -2.56
C TRP A 217 -12.66 40.12 -2.84
N ARG A 218 -13.83 39.83 -2.28
CA ARG A 218 -15.03 40.65 -2.50
C ARG A 218 -14.87 42.04 -1.90
N ASP A 219 -14.30 42.10 -0.69
CA ASP A 219 -14.09 43.30 0.10
C ASP A 219 -12.82 43.14 0.91
N VAL A 220 -11.77 43.84 0.49
CA VAL A 220 -10.45 43.80 1.13
C VAL A 220 -10.24 45.15 1.81
N TYR A 221 -10.53 45.21 3.11
CA TYR A 221 -10.45 46.43 3.93
C TYR A 221 -11.32 47.60 3.42
N GLY A 222 -12.54 47.32 2.95
CA GLY A 222 -13.45 48.29 2.35
C GLY A 222 -13.20 48.56 0.86
N ILE A 223 -12.19 47.90 0.27
CA ILE A 223 -11.86 48.04 -1.15
C ILE A 223 -12.54 46.91 -1.93
N LYS A 224 -13.38 47.28 -2.91
CA LYS A 224 -14.02 46.33 -3.80
C LYS A 224 -12.99 45.73 -4.77
N MET A 225 -12.52 44.51 -4.48
CA MET A 225 -11.57 43.76 -5.31
C MET A 225 -12.24 42.56 -6.03
N SER A 226 -13.57 42.59 -6.20
CA SER A 226 -14.34 41.45 -6.73
C SER A 226 -13.89 40.97 -8.13
N SER A 227 -13.17 41.81 -8.90
CA SER A 227 -12.54 41.42 -10.17
C SER A 227 -11.48 40.33 -10.01
N MET A 228 -10.91 40.14 -8.82
CA MET A 228 -9.93 39.09 -8.51
C MET A 228 -10.58 37.72 -8.28
N MET A 229 -11.88 37.67 -7.97
CA MET A 229 -12.56 36.42 -7.59
C MET A 229 -12.49 35.31 -8.66
N PRO A 230 -12.63 35.58 -9.98
CA PRO A 230 -12.47 34.54 -10.99
C PRO A 230 -11.07 33.94 -11.01
N LEU A 231 -10.03 34.78 -10.91
CA LEU A 231 -8.63 34.34 -10.84
C LEU A 231 -8.37 33.57 -9.55
N ALA A 232 -8.86 34.07 -8.41
CA ALA A 232 -8.73 33.38 -7.13
C ALA A 232 -9.39 32.00 -7.13
N LYS A 233 -10.59 31.88 -7.73
CA LYS A 233 -11.27 30.60 -7.90
C LYS A 233 -10.48 29.65 -8.80
N GLN A 234 -9.91 30.16 -9.89
CA GLN A 234 -9.04 29.35 -10.75
C GLN A 234 -7.82 28.87 -9.97
N CYS A 235 -7.04 29.76 -9.36
CA CYS A 235 -5.84 29.40 -8.62
C CYS A 235 -6.11 28.46 -7.44
N ALA A 236 -7.21 28.67 -6.70
CA ALA A 236 -7.52 27.88 -5.52
C ALA A 236 -7.96 26.43 -5.81
N PHE A 237 -8.42 26.13 -7.04
CA PHE A 237 -9.03 24.84 -7.40
C PHE A 237 -8.49 24.27 -8.72
N MET A 238 -7.39 24.81 -9.26
CA MET A 238 -6.73 24.29 -10.47
C MET A 238 -5.96 23.00 -10.20
N GLU A 239 -5.39 22.88 -9.00
CA GLU A 239 -4.65 21.71 -8.54
C GLU A 239 -5.35 21.12 -7.31
N PRO A 240 -5.27 19.79 -7.13
CA PRO A 240 -5.79 19.16 -5.92
C PRO A 240 -5.00 19.65 -4.70
N SER A 241 -5.70 19.81 -3.57
CA SER A 241 -5.08 20.12 -2.29
C SER A 241 -5.13 18.92 -1.35
N VAL A 242 -4.05 18.74 -0.59
CA VAL A 242 -3.98 17.76 0.50
C VAL A 242 -4.34 18.47 1.79
N GLU A 243 -5.55 18.22 2.29
CA GLU A 243 -6.10 18.91 3.45
C GLU A 243 -6.82 17.92 4.37
N THR A 244 -6.82 18.20 5.68
CA THR A 244 -7.69 17.47 6.61
C THR A 244 -9.13 17.95 6.46
N ILE A 245 -10.05 17.03 6.18
CA ILE A 245 -11.48 17.30 6.09
C ILE A 245 -12.18 16.69 7.30
N SER A 246 -12.94 17.51 8.01
CA SER A 246 -13.75 17.06 9.14
C SER A 246 -15.02 16.32 8.67
N GLY A 247 -15.52 15.40 9.50
CA GLY A 247 -16.64 14.52 9.13
C GLY A 247 -17.93 15.27 8.79
N GLU A 248 -18.20 16.42 9.43
CA GLU A 248 -19.36 17.26 9.14
C GLU A 248 -19.35 17.89 7.75
N ASN A 249 -18.18 17.96 7.12
CA ASN A 249 -18.00 18.50 5.79
C ASN A 249 -18.17 17.43 4.69
N VAL A 250 -18.39 16.16 5.05
CA VAL A 250 -18.61 15.06 4.10
C VAL A 250 -20.11 14.91 3.80
N LEU A 251 -20.50 15.07 2.54
CA LEU A 251 -21.91 15.21 2.14
C LEU A 251 -22.63 13.87 1.91
N THR A 252 -21.88 12.78 1.72
CA THR A 252 -22.41 11.43 1.53
C THR A 252 -21.39 10.38 1.92
N TRP A 253 -21.84 9.13 2.08
CA TRP A 253 -20.94 8.02 2.36
C TRP A 253 -19.89 7.88 1.25
N PRO A 254 -18.61 7.67 1.61
CA PRO A 254 -17.55 7.49 0.63
C PRO A 254 -17.80 6.25 -0.20
N THR A 255 -17.51 6.35 -1.49
CA THR A 255 -17.58 5.24 -2.45
C THR A 255 -16.18 4.84 -2.86
N VAL A 256 -15.93 3.53 -2.97
CA VAL A 256 -14.67 3.00 -3.51
C VAL A 256 -14.60 3.34 -4.99
N VAL A 257 -13.53 4.00 -5.41
CA VAL A 257 -13.29 4.36 -6.82
C VAL A 257 -12.13 3.59 -7.43
N SER A 258 -11.23 3.03 -6.62
CA SER A 258 -10.19 2.13 -7.09
C SER A 258 -9.85 1.12 -6.00
N GLN A 259 -9.47 -0.09 -6.42
CA GLN A 259 -8.96 -1.13 -5.54
C GLN A 259 -7.66 -1.67 -6.13
N VAL A 260 -6.69 -1.86 -5.26
CA VAL A 260 -5.40 -2.46 -5.57
C VAL A 260 -5.31 -3.75 -4.78
N ASP A 261 -5.23 -4.87 -5.50
CA ASP A 261 -4.78 -6.14 -4.94
C ASP A 261 -3.29 -6.29 -5.25
N CYS A 262 -2.46 -6.17 -4.21
CA CYS A 262 -1.01 -6.18 -4.36
C CYS A 262 -0.48 -7.54 -4.84
N TYR A 263 -1.26 -8.61 -4.74
CA TYR A 263 -0.86 -9.93 -5.26
C TYR A 263 -1.00 -10.05 -6.77
N THR A 264 -1.92 -9.30 -7.38
CA THR A 264 -2.33 -9.55 -8.78
C THR A 264 -2.13 -8.36 -9.70
N ILE A 265 -2.13 -7.13 -9.18
CA ILE A 265 -2.00 -5.92 -9.99
C ILE A 265 -0.71 -5.92 -10.82
N GLN A 266 -0.83 -5.50 -12.07
CA GLN A 266 0.29 -5.35 -13.01
C GLN A 266 0.68 -3.88 -13.15
N ALA A 267 1.96 -3.63 -13.47
CA ALA A 267 2.48 -2.26 -13.59
C ALA A 267 1.72 -1.42 -14.62
N GLN A 268 1.27 -2.03 -15.72
CA GLN A 268 0.51 -1.37 -16.79
C GLN A 268 -0.87 -0.89 -16.32
N GLU A 269 -1.45 -1.53 -15.30
CA GLU A 269 -2.76 -1.12 -14.74
C GLU A 269 -2.65 0.20 -13.96
N LEU A 270 -1.44 0.63 -13.61
CA LEU A 270 -1.20 1.91 -12.93
C LEU A 270 -1.22 3.10 -13.89
N GLU A 271 -1.10 2.87 -15.21
CA GLU A 271 -1.03 3.95 -16.21
C GLU A 271 -2.35 4.69 -16.38
N THR A 272 -3.49 3.99 -16.22
CA THR A 272 -4.82 4.60 -16.34
C THR A 272 -5.82 3.89 -15.46
N ILE A 273 -6.39 4.63 -14.51
CA ILE A 273 -7.44 4.15 -13.63
C ILE A 273 -8.72 4.91 -13.95
N THR A 274 -9.76 4.18 -14.35
CA THR A 274 -11.07 4.74 -14.67
C THR A 274 -12.12 4.22 -13.70
N ALA A 275 -12.88 5.13 -13.12
CA ALA A 275 -13.94 4.81 -12.17
C ALA A 275 -15.25 5.48 -12.58
N THR A 276 -16.36 4.74 -12.51
CA THR A 276 -17.71 5.33 -12.58
C THR A 276 -18.26 5.42 -11.17
N PHE A 277 -18.66 6.61 -10.76
CA PHE A 277 -19.22 6.85 -9.43
C PHE A 277 -20.54 7.63 -9.52
N LYS A 278 -21.41 7.40 -8.54
CA LYS A 278 -22.66 8.13 -8.37
C LYS A 278 -22.85 8.42 -6.90
N PHE A 279 -23.09 9.70 -6.60
CA PHE A 279 -23.35 10.15 -5.24
C PHE A 279 -24.82 10.52 -5.08
N THR A 280 -25.40 10.11 -3.95
CA THR A 280 -26.71 10.59 -3.50
C THR A 280 -26.48 11.43 -2.25
N SER A 281 -26.90 12.69 -2.29
CA SER A 281 -26.77 13.60 -1.14
C SER A 281 -27.50 13.03 0.08
N MET A 282 -26.85 13.05 1.25
CA MET A 282 -27.51 12.72 2.53
C MET A 282 -28.33 13.89 3.07
N LEU A 283 -28.08 15.10 2.57
CA LEU A 283 -28.96 16.24 2.83
C LEU A 283 -30.27 15.98 2.08
N GLN A 284 -31.32 15.60 2.81
CA GLN A 284 -32.68 15.69 2.28
C GLN A 284 -32.89 17.12 1.81
N VAL A 285 -33.10 17.30 0.51
CA VAL A 285 -33.63 18.55 -0.02
C VAL A 285 -34.97 18.76 0.67
N LEU A 286 -35.03 19.74 1.57
CA LEU A 286 -36.29 20.33 1.99
C LEU A 286 -36.93 20.88 0.71
N VAL A 287 -37.85 20.13 0.12
CA VAL A 287 -38.65 20.58 -1.02
C VAL A 287 -39.52 21.72 -0.50
N ILE A 288 -39.04 22.96 -0.58
CA ILE A 288 -39.88 24.13 -0.39
C ILE A 288 -40.70 24.29 -1.67
N SER A 289 -41.89 23.71 -1.69
CA SER A 289 -42.90 23.98 -2.72
C SER A 289 -43.53 25.34 -2.44
N GLY A 290 -43.16 26.35 -3.25
CA GLY A 290 -43.83 27.64 -3.28
C GLY A 290 -44.79 27.72 -4.45
N THR A 291 -46.07 27.96 -4.20
CA THR A 291 -47.05 28.36 -5.22
C THR A 291 -47.04 29.87 -5.35
N SER A 292 -46.68 30.37 -6.55
CA SER A 292 -46.92 31.77 -6.91
C SER A 292 -48.40 31.94 -7.23
N LYS A 293 -49.10 32.79 -6.46
CA LYS A 293 -50.34 33.43 -6.91
C LYS A 293 -50.00 34.88 -7.22
N ASN A 294 -50.04 35.25 -8.50
CA ASN A 294 -50.17 36.65 -8.89
C ASN A 294 -51.62 37.10 -8.64
N PRO A 295 -51.84 38.37 -8.27
CA PRO A 295 -53.15 39.01 -8.37
C PRO A 295 -53.61 39.13 -9.82
#